data_AF-A0A0H3WM10-F1
#
_entry.id   AF-A0A0H3WM10-F1
#
_cell.length_a   1.000
_cell.length_b   1.000
_cell.length_c   1.000
_cell.angle_alpha   90.00
_cell.angle_beta   90.00
_cell.angle_gamma   90.00
#
_symmetry.space_group_name_H-M   'P 1'
#
loop_
_entity.id
_entity.type
_entity.pdbx_description
1 polymer ?
#
loop_
_entity_poly.entity_id
_entity_poly.type
_entity_poly.pdbx_seq_one_letter_code
_entity_poly.pdbx_strand_id
1 'polypeptide(L)'
;MAAKVVKYSRDGVIYYEIRGALPDGTRYIDRVGFSERELEFRHLVAARIKLLRHEYGVACRKVGAECAARVATPRWGRQLIF
;
A
#
# COMPACT_ATOMS: atom_id res chain seq x y z
N MET A 1 -4.01 14.27 -20.41
CA MET A 1 -4.02 12.95 -21.06
C MET A 1 -3.43 11.94 -20.09
N ALA A 2 -4.12 10.84 -19.78
CA ALA A 2 -3.60 9.84 -18.83
C ALA A 2 -2.44 9.05 -19.47
N ALA A 3 -1.42 8.71 -18.67
CA ALA A 3 -0.33 7.85 -19.12
C ALA A 3 -0.86 6.44 -19.41
N LYS A 4 -0.39 5.83 -20.51
CA LYS A 4 -0.68 4.45 -20.88
C LYS A 4 0.46 3.56 -20.44
N VAL A 5 0.16 2.51 -19.70
CA VAL A 5 1.14 1.48 -19.32
C VAL A 5 0.99 0.27 -20.23
N VAL A 6 2.09 -0.19 -20.81
CA VAL A 6 2.16 -1.40 -21.63
C VAL A 6 3.12 -2.38 -20.97
N LYS A 7 2.66 -3.63 -20.82
CA LYS A 7 3.47 -4.73 -20.29
C LYS A 7 3.85 -5.68 -21.43
N TYR A 8 5.12 -6.07 -21.51
CA TYR A 8 5.58 -7.07 -22.47
C TYR A 8 6.78 -7.86 -21.94
N SER A 9 7.02 -9.04 -22.50
CA SER A 9 8.20 -9.88 -22.19
C SER A 9 9.18 -9.83 -23.36
N ARG A 10 10.47 -9.69 -23.05
CA ARG A 10 11.56 -9.72 -24.04
C ARG A 10 12.83 -10.23 -23.37
N ASP A 11 13.48 -11.22 -23.98
CA ASP A 11 14.76 -11.78 -23.52
C ASP A 11 14.73 -12.25 -22.04
N GLY A 12 13.59 -12.82 -21.60
CA GLY A 12 13.39 -13.28 -20.22
C GLY A 12 13.15 -12.15 -19.20
N VAL A 13 13.06 -10.91 -19.66
CA VAL A 13 12.77 -9.73 -18.84
C VAL A 13 11.36 -9.23 -19.13
N ILE A 14 10.59 -8.99 -18.07
CA ILE A 14 9.28 -8.38 -18.14
C ILE A 14 9.45 -6.87 -18.03
N TYR A 15 9.00 -6.16 -19.06
CA TYR A 15 9.06 -4.72 -19.13
C TYR A 15 7.70 -4.09 -18.88
N TYR A 16 7.73 -2.98 -18.16
CA TYR A 16 6.63 -2.07 -17.97
C TYR A 16 7.02 -0.74 -18.59
N GLU A 17 6.31 -0.37 -19.65
CA GLU A 17 6.58 0.85 -20.40
C GLU A 17 5.44 1.84 -20.18
N ILE A 18 5.78 3.04 -19.71
CA ILE A 18 4.85 4.10 -19.40
C ILE A 18 5.00 5.14 -20.50
N ARG A 19 3.94 5.35 -21.27
CA ARG A 19 3.86 6.35 -22.33
C ARG A 19 2.92 7.46 -21.90
N GLY A 20 3.36 8.70 -21.94
CA GLY A 20 2.52 9.83 -21.59
C GLY A 20 2.81 11.07 -22.42
N ALA A 21 1.97 12.08 -22.24
CA ALA A 21 2.19 13.42 -22.78
C ALA A 21 2.43 14.37 -21.60
N LEU A 22 3.48 15.18 -21.72
CA LEU A 22 3.81 16.27 -20.82
C LEU A 22 2.93 17.49 -21.13
N PRO A 23 2.80 18.45 -20.18
CA PRO A 23 1.98 19.65 -20.38
C PRO A 23 2.40 20.53 -21.56
N ASP A 24 3.67 20.47 -21.96
CA ASP A 24 4.26 21.17 -23.11
C ASP A 24 3.96 20.47 -24.46
N GLY A 25 3.24 19.35 -24.45
CA GLY A 25 2.94 18.53 -25.62
C GLY A 25 4.00 17.50 -25.98
N THR A 26 5.14 17.48 -25.28
CA THR A 26 6.20 16.49 -25.48
C THR A 26 5.72 15.11 -25.03
N ARG A 27 6.04 14.07 -25.79
CA ARG A 27 5.74 12.69 -25.40
C ARG A 27 6.93 12.10 -24.65
N TYR A 28 6.66 11.42 -23.55
CA TYR A 28 7.67 10.65 -22.83
C TYR A 28 7.40 9.16 -22.89
N ILE A 29 8.48 8.38 -22.87
CA ILE A 29 8.46 6.93 -22.75
C ILE A 29 9.44 6.61 -21.63
N ASP A 30 8.92 6.05 -20.55
CA ASP A 30 9.73 5.47 -19.47
C ASP A 30 9.59 3.95 -19.50
N ARG A 31 10.67 3.24 -19.19
CA ARG A 31 10.71 1.77 -19.27
C ARG A 31 11.49 1.20 -18.11
N VAL A 32 10.84 0.29 -17.38
CA VAL A 32 11.49 -0.47 -16.32
C VAL A 32 11.36 -1.96 -16.62
N GLY A 33 12.48 -2.68 -16.53
CA GLY A 33 12.55 -4.12 -16.73
C GLY A 33 12.79 -4.86 -15.43
N PHE A 34 12.20 -6.04 -15.31
CA PHE A 34 12.43 -6.96 -14.20
C PHE A 34 12.62 -8.37 -14.72
N SER A 35 13.62 -9.06 -14.19
CA SER A 35 13.69 -10.52 -14.31
C SER A 35 12.50 -11.17 -13.58
N GLU A 36 12.23 -12.43 -13.91
CA GLU A 36 11.21 -13.23 -13.24
C GLU A 36 11.44 -13.32 -11.73
N ARG A 37 12.68 -13.59 -11.30
CA ARG A 37 13.05 -13.68 -9.87
C ARG A 37 12.86 -12.35 -9.13
N GLU A 38 13.19 -11.22 -9.77
CA GLU A 38 12.94 -9.91 -9.17
C GLU A 38 11.45 -9.63 -8.99
N LEU A 39 10.61 -10.08 -9.94
CA LEU A 39 9.16 -9.96 -9.80
C LEU A 39 8.60 -10.85 -8.69
N GLU A 40 9.07 -12.08 -8.57
CA GLU A 40 8.71 -12.98 -7.47
C GLU A 40 9.06 -12.35 -6.11
N PHE A 41 10.29 -11.83 -5.98
CA PHE A 41 10.73 -11.16 -4.77
C PHE A 41 9.86 -9.93 -4.46
N ARG A 42 9.55 -9.10 -5.47
CA ARG A 42 8.68 -7.93 -5.31
C ARG A 42 7.27 -8.31 -4.91
N HIS A 43 6.72 -9.40 -5.43
CA HIS A 43 5.41 -9.91 -5.01
C HIS A 43 5.42 -10.34 -3.54
N LEU A 44 6.49 -11.01 -3.09
CA LEU A 44 6.65 -11.39 -1.68
C LEU A 44 6.71 -10.14 -0.79
N VAL A 45 7.51 -9.14 -1.16
CA VAL A 45 7.60 -7.87 -0.41
C VAL A 45 6.25 -7.16 -0.38
N ALA A 46 5.53 -7.07 -1.50
CA ALA A 46 4.21 -6.46 -1.57
C ALA A 46 3.19 -7.18 -0.68
N ALA A 47 3.21 -8.51 -0.65
CA ALA A 47 2.37 -9.32 0.24
C ALA A 47 2.67 -9.01 1.71
N ARG A 48 3.95 -8.91 2.09
CA ARG A 48 4.34 -8.57 3.46
C ARG A 48 3.91 -7.16 3.86
N ILE A 49 4.07 -6.18 2.98
CA ILE A 49 3.60 -4.80 3.23
C ILE A 49 2.07 -4.78 3.44
N LYS A 50 1.31 -5.54 2.64
CA LYS A 50 -0.14 -5.65 2.78
C LYS A 50 -0.54 -6.22 4.15
N LEU A 51 0.15 -7.27 4.58
CA LEU A 51 -0.07 -7.86 5.90
C LEU A 51 0.24 -6.88 7.03
N LEU A 52 1.40 -6.19 6.97
CA LEU A 52 1.78 -5.19 7.97
C LEU A 52 0.76 -4.04 8.06
N ARG A 53 0.25 -3.57 6.91
CA ARG A 53 -0.82 -2.54 6.89
C ARG A 53 -2.11 -3.05 7.55
N HIS A 54 -2.45 -4.31 7.33
CA HIS A 54 -3.62 -4.92 7.97
C HIS A 54 -3.45 -5.00 9.49
N GLU A 55 -2.32 -5.56 9.95
CA GLU A 55 -1.97 -5.65 11.37
C GLU A 55 -1.98 -4.27 12.04
N TYR A 56 -1.37 -3.27 11.40
CA TYR A 56 -1.38 -1.88 11.87
C TYR A 56 -2.81 -1.34 11.99
N GLY A 57 -3.65 -1.54 10.98
CA GLY A 57 -5.05 -1.12 11.01
C GLY A 57 -5.87 -1.80 12.12
N VAL A 58 -5.61 -3.08 12.39
CA VAL A 58 -6.22 -3.80 13.53
C VAL A 58 -5.78 -3.19 14.85
N ALA A 59 -4.48 -2.94 15.02
CA ALA A 59 -3.94 -2.32 16.24
C ALA A 59 -4.55 -0.94 16.49
N CYS A 60 -4.65 -0.09 15.47
CA CYS A 60 -5.31 1.22 15.57
C CYS A 60 -6.77 1.10 16.00
N ARG A 61 -7.53 0.15 15.44
CA ARG A 61 -8.94 -0.07 15.83
C ARG A 61 -9.06 -0.52 17.28
N LYS A 62 -8.18 -1.43 17.73
CA LYS A 62 -8.15 -1.90 19.12
C LYS A 62 -7.90 -0.75 20.09
N VAL A 63 -6.86 0.05 19.85
CA VAL A 63 -6.55 1.22 20.69
C VAL A 63 -7.70 2.22 20.66
N GLY A 64 -8.29 2.48 19.49
CA GLY A 64 -9.47 3.35 19.37
C GLY A 64 -10.65 2.87 20.22
N ALA A 65 -10.95 1.57 20.20
CA ALA A 65 -12.01 0.98 21.03
C ALA A 65 -11.71 1.08 22.53
N GLU A 66 -10.46 0.84 22.95
CA GLU A 66 -10.04 1.00 24.35
C GLU A 66 -10.14 2.45 24.83
N CYS A 67 -9.75 3.41 23.99
CA CYS A 67 -9.93 4.83 24.25
C CYS A 67 -11.41 5.20 24.38
N ALA A 68 -12.27 4.75 23.46
CA ALA A 68 -13.71 4.99 23.52
C ALA A 68 -14.34 4.40 24.78
N ALA A 69 -13.98 3.17 25.17
CA ALA A 69 -14.45 2.54 26.39
C ALA A 69 -14.00 3.29 27.66
N ARG A 70 -12.77 3.83 27.67
CA ARG A 70 -12.26 4.68 28.76
C ARG A 70 -12.97 6.03 28.84
N VAL A 71 -13.39 6.61 27.72
CA VAL A 71 -14.21 7.83 27.70
C VAL A 71 -15.63 7.53 28.21
N ALA A 72 -16.22 6.41 27.79
CA ALA A 72 -17.55 5.98 28.23
C ALA A 72 -17.61 5.62 29.72
N THR A 73 -16.51 5.12 30.30
CA THR A 73 -16.39 4.87 31.75
C THR A 73 -15.43 5.87 32.37
N PRO A 74 -15.87 7.08 32.74
CA PRO A 74 -14.98 8.05 33.35
C PRO A 74 -14.44 7.50 34.69
N ARG A 75 -13.20 7.83 35.02
CA ARG A 75 -12.45 7.25 36.16
C ARG A 75 -13.17 7.35 37.52
N TRP A 76 -14.06 8.31 37.71
CA TRP A 76 -14.87 8.48 38.92
C TRP A 76 -16.04 7.49 39.02
N GLY A 77 -16.54 6.93 37.91
CA GLY A 77 -17.61 5.94 37.89
C GLY A 77 -17.17 4.54 38.37
N ARG A 78 -15.86 4.23 38.38
CA ARG A 78 -15.34 2.98 38.95
C ARG A 78 -15.21 2.98 40.48
N GLN A 79 -15.29 4.15 41.12
CA GLN A 79 -15.25 4.27 42.58
C GLN A 79 -16.64 4.18 43.25
N LEU A 80 -17.70 4.04 42.45
CA LEU A 80 -19.10 4.05 42.93
C LEU A 80 -19.77 2.67 42.94
N ILE A 81 -19.05 1.59 42.65
CA ILE A 81 -19.58 0.23 42.85
C ILE A 81 -19.16 -0.21 44.25
N PHE A 82 -20.02 0.10 45.23
CA PHE A 82 -20.11 -0.60 46.51
C PHE A 82 -21.04 -1.80 46.37
#